data_AF-A0A5P0YVL4-F1
#
_entry.id   AF-A0A5P0YVL4-F1
#
_cell.length_a   1.000
_cell.length_b   1.000
_cell.length_c   1.000
_cell.angle_alpha   90.00
_cell.angle_beta   90.00
_cell.angle_gamma   90.00
#
_symmetry.space_group_name_H-M   'P 1'
#
loop_
_entity.id
_entity.type
_entity.pdbx_description
1 polymer ?
#
loop_
_entity_poly.entity_id
_entity_poly.type
_entity_poly.pdbx_seq_one_letter_code
_entity_poly.pdbx_strand_id
1 'polypeptide(L)' 'MALRIVVCVKYVPDATGERQFTEDLTTDRESVDGLLSELDEYAV' A
#
# COMPACT_ATOMS: atom_id res chain seq x y z
N MET A 1 26.85 -19.18 11.26
CA MET A 1 26.34 -18.09 10.40
C MET A 1 24.85 -17.93 10.67
N ALA A 2 24.33 -16.70 10.72
CA ALA A 2 22.90 -16.44 10.89
C ALA A 2 22.23 -16.26 9.53
N LEU A 3 20.98 -16.73 9.40
CA LEU A 3 20.15 -16.48 8.23
C LEU A 3 19.74 -15.01 8.19
N ARG A 4 19.81 -14.39 7.01
CA ARG A 4 19.37 -13.01 6.78
C ARG A 4 18.31 -13.04 5.69
N ILE A 5 17.14 -12.49 6.01
CA ILE A 5 16.00 -12.40 5.10
C ILE A 5 15.68 -10.92 4.94
N VAL A 6 15.45 -10.50 3.70
CA VAL A 6 15.00 -9.15 3.35
C VAL A 6 13.63 -9.27 2.74
N VAL A 7 12.68 -8.49 3.24
CA VAL A 7 11.31 -8.41 2.74
C VAL A 7 11.11 -7.04 2.11
N CYS A 8 10.68 -7.01 0.86
CA CYS A 8 10.26 -5.78 0.20
C CYS A 8 8.82 -5.49 0.62
N VAL A 9 8.56 -4.24 0.99
CA VAL A 9 7.23 -3.80 1.44
C VAL A 9 6.83 -2.53 0.69
N LYS A 10 5.51 -2.32 0.56
CA LYS A 10 4.94 -1.15 -0.08
C LYS A 10 3.82 -0.55 0.76
N TYR A 11 3.89 0.76 0.97
CA TYR A 11 2.80 1.53 1.56
C TYR A 11 1.82 1.95 0.45
N VAL A 12 0.54 1.62 0.63
CA VAL A 12 -0.52 1.77 -0.38
C VAL A 12 -1.77 2.38 0.24
N PRO A 13 -2.65 3.04 -0.55
CA PRO A 13 -3.94 3.48 -0.04
C PRO A 13 -4.80 2.25 0.30
N ASP A 14 -5.62 2.35 1.33
CA ASP A 14 -6.57 1.32 1.71
C ASP A 14 -7.53 1.02 0.55
N ALA A 15 -7.49 -0.23 0.08
CA ALA A 15 -8.28 -0.68 -1.06
C ALA A 15 -9.77 -0.87 -0.72
N THR A 16 -10.13 -0.87 0.57
CA THR A 16 -11.50 -0.93 1.07
C THR A 16 -12.18 0.44 1.13
N GLY A 17 -11.39 1.52 1.12
CA GLY A 17 -11.88 2.90 1.02
C GLY A 17 -12.47 3.26 -0.34
N GLU A 18 -13.10 4.43 -0.44
CA GLU A 18 -13.63 4.93 -1.71
C GLU A 18 -12.49 5.33 -2.66
N ARG A 19 -12.56 4.80 -3.89
CA ARG A 19 -11.54 5.02 -4.93
C ARG A 19 -12.10 5.90 -6.03
N GLN A 20 -11.36 6.95 -6.34
CA GLN A 20 -11.78 7.97 -7.28
C GLN A 20 -10.57 8.56 -8.02
N PHE A 21 -10.84 9.13 -9.19
CA PHE A 21 -9.86 9.88 -9.96
C PHE A 21 -10.04 11.37 -9.71
N THR A 22 -8.93 12.10 -9.67
CA THR A 22 -8.89 13.57 -9.73
C THR A 22 -9.10 14.05 -11.17
N GLU A 23 -9.29 15.36 -11.35
CA GLU A 23 -9.54 15.98 -12.66
C GLU A 23 -8.40 15.76 -13.67
N ASP A 24 -7.17 15.56 -13.19
CA ASP A 24 -5.99 15.28 -14.01
C ASP A 24 -5.82 13.78 -14.34
N LEU A 25 -6.83 12.96 -14.05
CA LEU A 25 -6.87 11.51 -14.28
C LEU A 25 -5.87 10.71 -13.45
N THR A 26 -5.37 11.28 -12.35
CA THR A 26 -4.61 10.53 -11.34
C THR A 26 -5.54 10.01 -10.25
N THR A 27 -5.12 8.99 -9.50
CA THR A 27 -5.93 8.48 -8.38
C THR A 27 -5.87 9.46 -7.22
N ASP A 28 -6.99 9.78 -6.58
CA ASP A 28 -6.98 10.48 -5.30
C ASP A 28 -6.34 9.57 -4.23
N ARG A 29 -5.25 10.02 -3.64
CA ARG A 29 -4.49 9.29 -2.61
C ARG A 29 -4.52 9.98 -1.26
N GLU A 30 -5.06 11.18 -1.18
CA GLU A 30 -5.10 11.98 0.06
C GLU A 30 -6.42 11.77 0.81
N SER A 31 -7.47 11.39 0.09
CA SER A 31 -8.81 11.18 0.66
C SER A 31 -9.01 9.87 1.42
N VAL A 32 -8.02 8.97 1.44
CA VAL A 32 -8.09 7.66 2.09
C VAL A 32 -6.84 7.39 2.91
N ASP A 33 -6.99 6.58 3.96
CA ASP A 33 -5.86 6.16 4.77
C ASP A 33 -4.88 5.30 3.97
N GLY A 34 -3.60 5.42 4.29
CA GLY A 34 -2.57 4.51 3.78
C GLY A 34 -2.27 3.39 4.77
N LEU A 35 -1.96 2.20 4.24
CA LEU A 35 -1.59 1.01 5.00
C LEU A 35 -0.44 0.25 4.32
N LEU A 36 0.19 -0.67 5.06
CA LEU A 36 1.10 -1.65 4.45
C LEU A 36 0.27 -2.53 3.51
N SER A 37 0.75 -2.80 2.30
CA SER A 37 0.04 -3.68 1.39
C SER A 37 -0.29 -4.99 2.10
N GLU A 38 -1.56 -5.39 2.09
CA GLU A 38 -2.02 -6.61 2.74
C GLU A 38 -1.26 -7.87 2.25
N LEU A 39 -0.76 -7.84 1.00
CA LEU A 39 0.09 -8.91 0.47
C LEU A 39 1.48 -8.93 1.12
N ASP A 40 2.01 -7.76 1.42
CA ASP A 40 3.32 -7.60 2.06
C ASP A 40 3.25 -7.86 3.57
N GLU A 41 2.07 -7.68 4.19
CA GLU A 41 1.83 -8.10 5.59
C GLU A 41 2.05 -9.61 5.78
N TYR A 42 1.67 -10.44 4.80
CA TYR A 42 1.92 -11.88 4.86
C TYR A 42 3.39 -12.27 4.71
N ALA A 43 4.22 -11.37 4.19
CA ALA A 43 5.65 -11.61 3.97
C ALA A 43 6.50 -11.24 5.21
N VAL A 44 5.95 -10.46 6.14
CA VAL A 44 6.58 -10.05 7.41
C VAL A 44 6.28 -11.08 8.50
#